data_AF-Q4QQX2-F1
#
_entry.id   AF-Q4QQX2-F1
#
_cell.length_a   1.000
_cell.length_b   1.000
_cell.length_c   1.000
_cell.angle_alpha   90.00
_cell.angle_beta   90.00
_cell.angle_gamma   90.00
#
_symmetry.space_group_name_H-M   'P 1'
#
loop_
_entity.id
_entity.type
_entity.pdbx_description
1 polymer ?
#
loop_
_entity_poly.entity_id
_entity_poly.type
_entity_poly.pdbx_seq_one_letter_code
_entity_poly.pdbx_strand_id
1 'polypeptide(L)'
;TSALVKAASAAQRELVAQGKVGAIPANADDDGQWSQGLISAARMVAAATSNLCEAANSAVQGHASEEKLISSAKQVAASTAQLLVACKVKADHDSEAMRRLQVAGNAVKRASDNLVKAAKKAAAFQDHDETVVVKEKMVGGIAQIIAAQEEMLRKERELEEARKKLAMIRQQQYKFLPSELREDSH
;
A
#
# COMPACT_ATOMS: atom_id res chain seq x y z
N THR A 1 5.72 -1.06 12.68
CA THR A 1 6.02 0.17 11.90
C THR A 1 6.85 1.17 12.68
N SER A 2 6.59 1.46 13.96
CA SER A 2 7.48 2.32 14.79
C SER A 2 8.95 1.84 14.79
N ALA A 3 9.18 0.53 14.88
CA ALA A 3 10.52 -0.06 14.77
C ALA A 3 11.20 0.19 13.42
N LEU A 4 10.43 0.25 12.33
CA LEU A 4 10.95 0.49 10.98
C LEU A 4 11.42 1.95 10.83
N VAL A 5 10.61 2.90 11.30
CA VAL A 5 10.98 4.34 11.28
C VAL A 5 12.20 4.58 12.15
N LYS A 6 12.24 3.99 13.36
CA LYS A 6 13.44 4.08 14.24
C LYS A 6 14.68 3.47 13.58
N ALA A 7 14.54 2.33 12.91
CA ALA A 7 15.65 1.71 12.19
C ALA A 7 16.12 2.55 11.00
N ALA A 8 15.21 3.17 10.24
CA ALA A 8 15.55 4.07 9.13
C ALA A 8 16.29 5.31 9.63
N SER A 9 15.82 5.92 10.72
CA SER A 9 16.50 7.06 11.34
C SER A 9 17.87 6.68 11.92
N ALA A 10 18.01 5.48 12.48
CA ALA A 10 19.30 4.98 12.96
C ALA A 10 20.29 4.77 11.81
N ALA A 11 19.83 4.18 10.70
CA ALA A 11 20.64 3.98 9.50
C ALA A 11 21.10 5.32 8.90
N GLN A 12 20.21 6.33 8.83
CA GLN A 12 20.57 7.67 8.37
C GLN A 12 21.62 8.32 9.29
N ARG A 13 21.49 8.17 10.62
CA ARG A 13 22.44 8.72 11.58
C ARG A 13 23.81 8.04 11.50
N GLU A 14 23.86 6.72 11.32
CA GLU A 14 25.11 5.99 11.08
C GLU A 14 25.83 6.50 9.83
N LEU A 15 25.10 6.78 8.76
CA LEU A 15 25.68 7.28 7.52
C LEU A 15 26.28 8.68 7.63
N VAL A 16 25.63 9.57 8.40
CA VAL A 16 26.18 10.88 8.73
C VAL A 16 27.42 10.74 9.63
N ALA A 17 27.37 9.87 10.65
CA ALA A 17 28.50 9.65 11.56
C ALA A 17 29.73 9.03 10.87
N GLN A 18 29.52 8.18 9.85
CA GLN A 18 30.59 7.59 9.04
C GLN A 18 31.15 8.56 7.99
N GLY A 19 30.61 9.79 7.88
CA GLY A 19 31.01 10.76 6.86
C GLY A 19 30.64 10.35 5.43
N LYS A 20 29.78 9.34 5.25
CA LYS A 20 29.28 8.93 3.93
C LYS A 20 28.21 9.88 3.39
N VAL A 21 27.60 10.68 4.27
CA VAL A 21 26.57 11.67 3.96
C VAL A 21 26.93 12.99 4.65
N GLY A 22 27.01 14.09 3.90
CA GLY A 22 27.24 15.45 4.40
C GLY A 22 28.70 15.83 4.69
N ALA A 23 29.67 14.93 4.50
CA ALA A 23 31.09 15.22 4.75
C ALA A 23 31.81 15.89 3.57
N ILE A 24 31.30 15.71 2.35
CA ILE A 24 31.88 16.27 1.13
C ILE A 24 30.96 17.39 0.63
N PRO A 25 31.39 18.66 0.63
CA PRO A 25 30.53 19.78 0.20
C PRO A 25 30.05 19.65 -1.25
N ALA A 26 30.82 18.98 -2.11
CA ALA A 26 30.44 18.70 -3.50
C ALA A 26 29.25 17.71 -3.63
N ASN A 27 28.98 16.90 -2.60
CA ASN A 27 27.88 15.92 -2.59
C ASN A 27 26.70 16.39 -1.73
N ALA A 28 26.75 17.60 -1.17
CA ALA A 28 25.75 18.10 -0.23
C ALA A 28 24.35 18.19 -0.84
N ASP A 29 24.23 18.53 -2.12
CA ASP A 29 22.96 18.58 -2.84
C ASP A 29 22.37 17.17 -3.07
N ASP A 30 23.20 16.20 -3.49
CA ASP A 30 22.83 14.80 -3.70
C ASP A 30 22.47 14.08 -2.38
N ASP A 31 23.18 14.41 -1.29
CA ASP A 31 22.87 13.98 0.07
C ASP A 31 21.57 14.61 0.61
N GLY A 32 21.33 15.88 0.26
CA GLY A 32 20.10 16.61 0.57
C GLY A 32 18.89 15.98 -0.10
N GLN A 33 18.98 15.72 -1.42
CA GLN A 33 17.92 15.06 -2.19
C GLN A 33 17.64 13.65 -1.68
N TRP A 34 18.68 12.86 -1.41
CA TRP A 34 18.52 11.52 -0.84
C TRP A 34 17.83 11.56 0.54
N SER A 35 18.25 12.47 1.42
CA SER A 35 17.65 12.65 2.75
C SER A 35 16.17 13.03 2.67
N GLN A 36 15.80 13.94 1.76
CA GLN A 36 14.40 14.31 1.49
C GLN A 36 13.60 13.13 0.93
N GLY A 37 14.17 12.36 0.00
CA GLY A 37 13.60 11.11 -0.52
C GLY A 37 13.34 10.09 0.59
N LEU A 38 14.28 9.94 1.53
CA LEU A 38 14.13 9.05 2.66
C LEU A 38 13.02 9.50 3.63
N ILE A 39 12.98 10.79 3.96
CA ILE A 39 11.97 11.38 4.85
C ILE A 39 10.57 11.27 4.23
N SER A 40 10.43 11.54 2.94
CA SER A 40 9.15 11.42 2.22
C SER A 40 8.66 9.97 2.19
N ALA A 41 9.54 9.00 1.92
CA ALA A 41 9.21 7.58 2.00
C ALA A 41 8.76 7.17 3.41
N ALA A 42 9.45 7.65 4.45
CA ALA A 42 9.08 7.36 5.85
C ALA A 42 7.71 7.96 6.21
N ARG A 43 7.40 9.18 5.73
CA ARG A 43 6.07 9.80 5.90
C ARG A 43 4.97 9.02 5.18
N MET A 44 5.23 8.53 3.97
CA MET A 44 4.29 7.67 3.24
C MET A 44 3.98 6.39 4.00
N VAL A 45 4.99 5.74 4.59
CA VAL A 45 4.79 4.54 5.43
C VAL A 45 3.92 4.87 6.64
N ALA A 46 4.18 5.98 7.32
CA ALA A 46 3.39 6.41 8.48
C ALA A 46 1.92 6.65 8.09
N ALA A 47 1.67 7.38 7.01
CA ALA A 47 0.33 7.64 6.50
C ALA A 47 -0.39 6.34 6.09
N ALA A 48 0.27 5.46 5.33
CA ALA A 48 -0.30 4.18 4.92
C ALA A 48 -0.66 3.31 6.13
N THR A 49 0.17 3.33 7.18
CA THR A 49 -0.08 2.59 8.41
C THR A 49 -1.27 3.15 9.18
N SER A 50 -1.41 4.48 9.24
CA SER A 50 -2.57 5.14 9.86
C SER A 50 -3.86 4.73 9.16
N ASN A 51 -3.87 4.81 7.82
CA ASN A 51 -5.02 4.41 7.00
C ASN A 51 -5.36 2.92 7.19
N LEU A 52 -4.35 2.06 7.32
CA LEU A 52 -4.55 0.64 7.61
C LEU A 52 -5.21 0.42 8.97
N CYS A 53 -4.78 1.16 10.00
CA CYS A 53 -5.36 1.06 11.34
C CYS A 53 -6.82 1.51 11.33
N GLU A 54 -7.14 2.59 10.63
CA GLU A 54 -8.51 3.07 10.45
C GLU A 54 -9.37 2.05 9.69
N ALA A 55 -8.86 1.51 8.57
CA ALA A 55 -9.56 0.48 7.80
C ALA A 55 -9.79 -0.80 8.62
N ALA A 56 -8.81 -1.22 9.43
CA ALA A 56 -8.94 -2.38 10.30
C ALA A 56 -9.96 -2.14 11.43
N ASN A 57 -9.95 -0.95 12.04
CA ASN A 57 -10.93 -0.59 13.06
C ASN A 57 -12.36 -0.58 12.49
N SER A 58 -12.55 0.04 11.32
CA SER A 58 -13.83 0.02 10.63
C SER A 58 -14.27 -1.39 10.22
N ALA A 59 -13.33 -2.29 9.87
CA ALA A 59 -13.64 -3.69 9.53
C ALA A 59 -14.14 -4.48 10.75
N VAL A 60 -13.51 -4.29 11.91
CA VAL A 60 -13.94 -4.92 13.18
C VAL A 60 -15.32 -4.42 13.62
N GLN A 61 -15.63 -3.16 13.34
CA GLN A 61 -16.95 -2.57 13.61
C GLN A 61 -18.02 -2.96 12.57
N GLY A 62 -17.68 -3.75 11.55
CA GLY A 62 -18.61 -4.16 10.49
C GLY A 62 -18.93 -3.07 9.46
N HIS A 63 -18.18 -1.97 9.45
CA HIS A 63 -18.42 -0.81 8.58
C HIS A 63 -17.45 -0.69 7.40
N ALA A 64 -16.35 -1.45 7.36
CA ALA A 64 -15.38 -1.35 6.26
C ALA A 64 -15.61 -2.39 5.16
N SER A 65 -15.48 -1.93 3.91
CA SER A 65 -15.29 -2.82 2.76
C SER A 65 -13.94 -3.56 2.89
N GLU A 66 -13.99 -4.88 2.65
CA GLU A 66 -12.82 -5.76 2.56
C GLU A 66 -11.75 -5.17 1.63
N GLU A 67 -12.18 -4.58 0.52
CA GLU A 67 -11.30 -4.00 -0.50
C GLU A 67 -10.52 -2.81 0.06
N LYS A 68 -11.12 -2.00 0.95
CA LYS A 68 -10.43 -0.88 1.61
C LYS A 68 -9.33 -1.40 2.55
N LEU A 69 -9.60 -2.48 3.29
CA LEU A 69 -8.61 -3.10 4.17
C LEU A 69 -7.45 -3.72 3.36
N ILE A 70 -7.78 -4.44 2.28
CA ILE A 70 -6.79 -5.06 1.39
C ILE A 70 -5.94 -4.00 0.69
N SER A 71 -6.57 -2.95 0.15
CA SER A 71 -5.88 -1.85 -0.52
C SER A 71 -4.91 -1.14 0.43
N SER A 72 -5.38 -0.82 1.65
CA SER A 72 -4.55 -0.18 2.68
C SER A 72 -3.37 -1.06 3.09
N ALA A 73 -3.58 -2.37 3.25
CA ALA A 73 -2.51 -3.31 3.61
C ALA A 73 -1.44 -3.41 2.50
N LYS A 74 -1.87 -3.48 1.23
CA LYS A 74 -0.96 -3.46 0.07
C LYS A 74 -0.17 -2.15 -0.01
N GLN A 75 -0.80 -1.01 0.27
CA GLN A 75 -0.13 0.28 0.28
C GLN A 75 0.94 0.38 1.39
N VAL A 76 0.70 -0.21 2.57
CA VAL A 76 1.73 -0.32 3.63
C VAL A 76 2.92 -1.15 3.18
N ALA A 77 2.69 -2.29 2.50
CA ALA A 77 3.77 -3.11 1.98
C ALA A 77 4.58 -2.38 0.89
N ALA A 78 3.90 -1.69 -0.04
CA ALA A 78 4.55 -0.94 -1.12
C ALA A 78 5.39 0.24 -0.59
N SER A 79 4.83 1.06 0.30
CA SER A 79 5.56 2.19 0.91
C SER A 79 6.75 1.70 1.76
N THR A 80 6.62 0.56 2.45
CA THR A 80 7.73 -0.05 3.21
C THR A 80 8.84 -0.53 2.28
N ALA A 81 8.50 -1.12 1.13
CA ALA A 81 9.48 -1.52 0.11
C ALA A 81 10.21 -0.30 -0.48
N GLN A 82 9.49 0.79 -0.79
CA GLN A 82 10.11 2.04 -1.25
C GLN A 82 11.08 2.61 -0.21
N LEU A 83 10.70 2.61 1.08
CA LEU A 83 11.59 3.06 2.15
C LEU A 83 12.87 2.21 2.24
N LEU A 84 12.74 0.88 2.12
CA LEU A 84 13.90 -0.02 2.10
C LEU A 84 14.84 0.27 0.93
N VAL A 85 14.29 0.47 -0.28
CA VAL A 85 15.07 0.81 -1.46
C VAL A 85 15.77 2.17 -1.28
N ALA A 86 15.06 3.18 -0.78
CA ALA A 86 15.64 4.49 -0.49
C ALA A 86 16.80 4.41 0.52
N CYS A 87 16.67 3.60 1.58
CA CYS A 87 17.77 3.37 2.52
C CYS A 87 18.98 2.68 1.87
N LYS A 88 18.75 1.69 0.98
CA LYS A 88 19.82 0.90 0.35
C LYS A 88 20.77 1.70 -0.54
N VAL A 89 20.32 2.84 -1.09
CA VAL A 89 21.14 3.64 -2.03
C VAL A 89 22.43 4.15 -1.38
N LYS A 90 22.38 4.52 -0.09
CA LYS A 90 23.52 5.07 0.64
C LYS A 90 23.95 4.23 1.84
N ALA A 91 23.11 3.32 2.33
CA ALA A 91 23.45 2.43 3.44
C ALA A 91 24.38 1.31 3.02
N ASP A 92 25.36 1.00 3.88
CA ASP A 92 26.18 -0.19 3.73
C ASP A 92 25.31 -1.43 3.97
N HIS A 93 25.34 -2.38 3.04
CA HIS A 93 24.37 -3.47 3.00
C HIS A 93 24.54 -4.47 4.17
N ASP A 94 25.74 -4.49 4.77
CA ASP A 94 26.12 -5.28 5.94
C ASP A 94 26.01 -4.52 7.27
N SER A 95 25.60 -3.25 7.27
CA SER A 95 25.48 -2.48 8.51
C SER A 95 24.41 -3.06 9.44
N GLU A 96 24.64 -2.98 10.75
CA GLU A 96 23.69 -3.48 11.72
C GLU A 96 22.34 -2.73 11.65
N ALA A 97 22.37 -1.42 11.39
CA ALA A 97 21.15 -0.65 11.17
C ALA A 97 20.39 -1.09 9.91
N MET A 98 21.08 -1.39 8.81
CA MET A 98 20.47 -1.88 7.58
C MET A 98 19.86 -3.28 7.78
N ARG A 99 20.56 -4.17 8.50
CA ARG A 99 20.05 -5.50 8.87
C ARG A 99 18.78 -5.39 9.72
N ARG A 100 18.78 -4.52 10.73
CA ARG A 100 17.61 -4.25 11.59
C ARG A 100 16.45 -3.68 10.78
N LEU A 101 16.71 -2.74 9.85
CA LEU A 101 15.71 -2.17 8.97
C LEU A 101 15.09 -3.25 8.07
N GLN A 102 15.90 -4.13 7.49
CA GLN A 102 15.43 -5.18 6.59
C GLN A 102 14.57 -6.23 7.32
N VAL A 103 14.96 -6.60 8.54
CA VAL A 103 14.13 -7.46 9.41
C VAL A 103 12.80 -6.78 9.73
N ALA A 104 12.82 -5.51 10.13
CA ALA A 104 11.61 -4.75 10.43
C ALA A 104 10.69 -4.60 9.21
N GLY A 105 11.26 -4.32 8.03
CA GLY A 105 10.50 -4.17 6.78
C GLY A 105 9.87 -5.48 6.32
N ASN A 106 10.61 -6.59 6.42
CA ASN A 106 10.08 -7.92 6.13
C ASN A 106 8.97 -8.32 7.11
N ALA A 107 9.08 -7.96 8.39
CA ALA A 107 8.03 -8.19 9.37
C ALA A 107 6.76 -7.41 9.03
N VAL A 108 6.88 -6.14 8.63
CA VAL A 108 5.74 -5.33 8.19
C VAL A 108 5.09 -5.93 6.94
N LYS A 109 5.88 -6.34 5.93
CA LYS A 109 5.37 -7.00 4.73
C LYS A 109 4.58 -8.27 5.06
N ARG A 110 5.14 -9.15 5.89
CA ARG A 110 4.45 -10.38 6.33
C ARG A 110 3.17 -10.08 7.09
N ALA A 111 3.19 -9.09 7.97
CA ALA A 111 2.00 -8.68 8.72
C ALA A 111 0.88 -8.17 7.79
N SER A 112 1.23 -7.33 6.80
CA SER A 112 0.30 -6.86 5.77
C SER A 112 -0.27 -8.01 4.93
N ASP A 113 0.55 -8.96 4.49
CA ASP A 113 0.09 -10.12 3.72
C ASP A 113 -0.85 -11.04 4.53
N ASN A 114 -0.51 -11.28 5.80
CA ASN A 114 -1.35 -12.07 6.70
C ASN A 114 -2.70 -11.38 6.96
N LEU A 115 -2.70 -10.06 7.11
CA LEU A 115 -3.93 -9.28 7.27
C LEU A 115 -4.82 -9.37 6.02
N VAL A 116 -4.25 -9.28 4.81
CA VAL A 116 -5.00 -9.49 3.55
C VAL A 116 -5.62 -10.88 3.50
N LYS A 117 -4.87 -11.92 3.87
CA LYS A 117 -5.39 -13.29 3.93
C LYS A 117 -6.53 -13.43 4.93
N ALA A 118 -6.38 -12.82 6.12
CA ALA A 118 -7.42 -12.84 7.15
C ALA A 118 -8.68 -12.10 6.71
N ALA A 119 -8.53 -10.92 6.09
CA ALA A 119 -9.63 -10.14 5.53
C ALA A 119 -10.43 -10.93 4.49
N LYS A 120 -9.72 -11.55 3.53
CA LYS A 120 -10.33 -12.43 2.51
C LYS A 120 -11.07 -13.61 3.10
N LYS A 121 -10.48 -14.24 4.12
CA LYS A 121 -11.09 -15.39 4.78
C LYS A 121 -12.37 -14.97 5.52
N ALA A 122 -12.36 -13.82 6.19
CA ALA A 122 -13.53 -13.28 6.87
C ALA A 122 -14.68 -12.96 5.88
N ALA A 123 -14.37 -12.35 4.74
CA ALA A 123 -15.35 -12.06 3.70
C ALA A 123 -15.92 -13.33 3.03
N ALA A 124 -15.08 -14.34 2.79
CA ALA A 124 -15.53 -15.63 2.24
C ALA A 124 -16.54 -16.37 3.14
N PHE A 125 -16.54 -16.11 4.45
CA PHE A 125 -17.56 -16.63 5.36
C PHE A 125 -18.86 -15.81 5.36
N GLN A 126 -18.82 -14.53 4.95
CA GLN A 126 -20.03 -13.71 4.80
C GLN A 126 -20.78 -14.01 3.50
N ASP A 127 -20.06 -14.34 2.42
CA ASP A 127 -20.65 -14.63 1.10
C ASP A 127 -21.37 -15.99 1.05
N HIS A 128 -21.07 -16.91 1.99
CA HIS A 128 -21.65 -18.26 2.00
C HIS A 128 -23.02 -18.36 2.73
N ASP A 129 -23.53 -17.26 3.28
CA ASP A 129 -24.86 -17.23 3.95
C ASP A 129 -25.99 -16.75 2.99
N GLU A 130 -25.66 -16.31 1.78
CA GLU A 130 -26.63 -16.11 0.69
C GLU A 130 -26.82 -17.39 -0.13
N THR A 131 -27.28 -18.46 0.51
CA THR A 131 -27.78 -19.62 -0.25
C THR A 131 -29.04 -19.22 -1.00
N VAL A 132 -28.90 -18.95 -2.30
CA VAL A 132 -30.00 -18.67 -3.24
C VAL A 132 -30.96 -19.85 -3.28
N VAL A 133 -32.09 -19.75 -2.56
CA VAL A 133 -33.18 -20.72 -2.64
C VAL A 133 -33.94 -20.47 -3.94
N VAL A 134 -33.56 -21.19 -5.00
CA VAL A 134 -34.27 -21.16 -6.29
C VAL A 134 -35.62 -21.88 -6.12
N LYS A 135 -36.70 -21.12 -6.00
CA LYS A 135 -38.08 -21.64 -6.13
C LYS A 135 -38.47 -21.70 -7.61
N GLU A 136 -38.71 -22.92 -8.03
CA GLU A 136 -38.96 -23.42 -9.38
C GLU A 136 -40.37 -23.02 -9.90
N LYS A 137 -40.46 -22.00 -10.77
CA LYS A 137 -41.55 -21.80 -11.75
C LYS A 137 -41.00 -21.11 -13.01
N MET A 138 -41.23 -21.71 -14.18
CA MET A 138 -40.59 -21.35 -15.47
C MET A 138 -40.72 -19.89 -15.95
N VAL A 139 -41.67 -19.09 -15.44
CA VAL A 139 -41.78 -17.64 -15.79
C VAL A 139 -40.99 -16.75 -14.82
N GLY A 140 -40.74 -17.23 -13.60
CA GLY A 140 -39.82 -16.59 -12.65
C GLY A 140 -38.36 -16.69 -13.10
N GLY A 141 -38.01 -17.74 -13.85
CA GLY A 141 -36.65 -17.95 -14.36
C GLY A 141 -36.19 -16.85 -15.33
N ILE A 142 -37.04 -16.43 -16.28
CA ILE A 142 -36.67 -15.35 -17.22
C ILE A 142 -36.55 -14.01 -16.50
N ALA A 143 -37.47 -13.68 -15.58
CA ALA A 143 -37.37 -12.48 -14.75
C ALA A 143 -36.11 -12.50 -13.86
N GLN A 144 -35.73 -13.66 -13.31
CA GLN A 144 -34.48 -13.84 -12.56
C GLN A 144 -33.24 -13.68 -13.45
N ILE A 145 -33.26 -14.21 -14.67
CA ILE A 145 -32.17 -14.04 -15.65
C ILE A 145 -32.02 -12.57 -16.01
N ILE A 146 -33.12 -11.87 -16.29
CA ILE A 146 -33.10 -10.43 -16.61
C ILE A 146 -32.59 -9.63 -15.41
N ALA A 147 -33.07 -9.93 -14.20
CA ALA A 147 -32.61 -9.27 -12.98
C ALA A 147 -31.11 -9.52 -12.74
N ALA A 148 -30.62 -10.75 -12.95
CA ALA A 148 -29.21 -11.08 -12.82
C ALA A 148 -28.34 -10.40 -13.91
N GLN A 149 -28.84 -10.30 -15.15
CA GLN A 149 -28.17 -9.58 -16.23
C GLN A 149 -28.13 -8.06 -15.97
N GLU A 150 -29.20 -7.49 -15.41
CA GLU A 150 -29.24 -6.09 -14.99
C GLU A 150 -28.25 -5.83 -13.85
N GLU A 151 -28.20 -6.70 -12.85
CA GLU A 151 -27.20 -6.69 -11.77
C GLU A 151 -25.77 -6.74 -12.31
N MET A 152 -25.52 -7.62 -13.29
CA MET A 152 -24.23 -7.76 -13.96
C MET A 152 -23.84 -6.48 -14.69
N LEU A 153 -24.71 -5.93 -15.54
CA LEU A 153 -24.47 -4.68 -16.27
C LEU A 153 -24.24 -3.48 -15.33
N ARG A 154 -24.96 -3.45 -14.20
CA ARG A 154 -24.76 -2.42 -13.17
C ARG A 154 -23.37 -2.55 -12.55
N LYS A 155 -22.98 -3.75 -12.11
CA LYS A 155 -21.66 -4.02 -11.53
C LYS A 155 -20.52 -3.75 -12.52
N GLU A 156 -20.70 -4.05 -13.80
CA GLU A 156 -19.74 -3.70 -14.86
C GLU A 156 -19.53 -2.18 -14.97
N ARG A 157 -20.62 -1.41 -14.95
CA ARG A 157 -20.54 0.07 -14.99
C ARG A 157 -19.84 0.62 -13.75
N GLU A 158 -20.19 0.12 -12.57
CA GLU A 158 -19.54 0.52 -11.31
C GLU A 158 -18.05 0.18 -11.31
N LEU A 159 -17.67 -1.00 -11.83
CA LEU A 159 -16.28 -1.40 -12.00
C LEU A 159 -15.53 -0.44 -12.94
N GLU A 160 -16.15 -0.05 -14.05
CA GLU A 160 -15.54 0.87 -15.02
C GLU A 160 -15.36 2.28 -14.44
N GLU A 161 -16.34 2.78 -13.68
CA GLU A 161 -16.21 4.03 -12.93
C GLU A 161 -15.10 3.97 -11.87
N ALA A 162 -15.03 2.88 -11.10
CA ALA A 162 -13.99 2.66 -10.11
C ALA A 162 -12.60 2.61 -10.76
N ARG A 163 -12.46 1.95 -11.92
CA ARG A 163 -11.23 1.94 -12.73
C ARG A 163 -10.86 3.36 -13.19
N LYS A 164 -11.82 4.15 -13.67
CA LYS A 164 -11.59 5.54 -14.09
C LYS A 164 -11.14 6.42 -12.93
N LYS A 165 -11.79 6.31 -11.76
CA LYS A 165 -11.39 7.02 -10.53
C LYS A 165 -9.97 6.62 -10.09
N LEU A 166 -9.66 5.33 -10.08
CA LEU A 166 -8.30 4.84 -9.75
C LEU A 166 -7.24 5.38 -10.72
N ALA A 167 -7.54 5.41 -12.02
CA ALA A 167 -6.64 5.98 -13.03
C ALA A 167 -6.39 7.47 -12.79
N MET A 168 -7.43 8.24 -12.46
CA MET A 168 -7.28 9.66 -12.11
C MET A 168 -6.43 9.88 -10.85
N ILE A 169 -6.64 9.10 -9.79
CA ILE A 169 -5.85 9.19 -8.56
C ILE A 169 -4.38 8.87 -8.84
N ARG A 170 -4.09 7.83 -9.63
CA ARG A 170 -2.72 7.49 -10.04
C ARG A 170 -2.07 8.61 -10.86
N GLN A 171 -2.79 9.20 -11.82
CA GLN A 171 -2.26 10.35 -12.59
C GLN A 171 -1.95 11.55 -11.71
N GLN A 172 -2.78 11.83 -10.71
CA GLN A 172 -2.52 12.92 -9.74
C GLN A 172 -1.30 12.63 -8.87
N GLN A 173 -1.08 11.37 -8.45
CA GLN A 173 0.15 10.97 -7.78
C GLN A 173 1.40 11.22 -8.64
N TYR A 174 1.35 10.93 -9.94
CA TYR A 174 2.46 11.21 -10.86
C TYR A 174 2.72 12.72 -11.07
N LYS A 175 1.68 13.56 -11.02
CA LYS A 175 1.86 15.03 -11.10
C LYS A 175 2.48 15.65 -9.83
N PHE A 176 2.42 14.94 -8.70
CA PHE A 176 3.02 15.36 -7.42
C PHE A 176 4.39 14.72 -7.14
N LEU A 177 4.86 13.80 -7.99
CA LEU A 177 6.24 13.30 -7.92
C LEU A 177 7.21 14.38 -8.42
N PRO A 178 8.34 14.63 -7.73
CA PRO A 178 9.36 15.59 -8.17
C PRO A 178 9.76 15.31 -9.62
N SER A 179 9.96 16.37 -10.40
CA SER A 179 10.21 16.35 -11.85
C SER A 179 11.45 15.57 -12.30
N GLU A 180 12.27 15.05 -11.38
CA GLU A 180 13.52 14.34 -11.66
C GLU A 180 13.35 12.84 -12.02
N LEU A 181 12.12 12.30 -12.00
CA LEU A 181 11.81 10.92 -12.42
C LEU A 181 10.91 10.83 -13.66
N ARG A 182 10.79 11.91 -14.44
CA ARG A 182 10.25 11.82 -15.80
C ARG A 182 11.32 11.18 -16.69
N GLU A 183 11.38 9.85 -16.71
CA GLU A 183 11.99 9.18 -17.86
C GLU A 183 11.16 9.53 -19.09
N ASP A 184 11.81 10.26 -20.01
CA ASP A 184 11.31 10.60 -21.33
C ASP A 184 10.87 9.32 -22.06
N SER A 185 9.56 9.20 -22.27
CA SER A 185 9.01 8.24 -23.23
C SER A 185 8.84 8.98 -24.57
N HIS A 186 9.90 8.95 -25.37
CA HIS A 186 9.82 9.15 -26.83
C HIS A 186 9.36 7.86 -27.51
#